data_AF-A0A3E0WM80-F1
#
_entry.id   AF-A0A3E0WM80-F1
#
_cell.length_a   1.000
_cell.length_b   1.000
_cell.length_c   1.000
_cell.angle_alpha   90.00
_cell.angle_beta   90.00
_cell.angle_gamma   90.00
#
_symmetry.space_group_name_H-M   'P 1'
#
loop_
_entity.id
_entity.type
_entity.pdbx_description
1 polymer ?
#
loop_
_entity_poly.entity_id
_entity_poly.type
_entity_poly.pdbx_seq_one_letter_code
_entity_poly.pdbx_strand_id
1 'polypeptide(L)'
;MGSGLLGHQFDNKAIQEIMEDVRNLPLIDKGMKLLQLFGEGMKYLQPLFITDAKESFPIEYINKFQLKSIVVAPLYQPSNNRLIGAAILDQGPYSQFSISQDAYTALLKFGQSAGEVIGKFEKKPLIDKSSFCLTVREVEVLALMAEEESTSSAADKLHLSEYTVRDYMTAIMRKMGVKNRTEAVAYAIRKGIM
;
A
#
# COMPACT_ATOMS: atom_id res chain seq x y z
N MET A 1 -7.05 13.92 3.94
CA MET A 1 -5.85 14.66 4.40
C MET A 1 -4.85 13.61 4.83
N GLY A 2 -3.87 13.34 3.97
CA GLY A 2 -2.92 12.25 4.15
C GLY A 2 -1.89 12.57 5.24
N SER A 3 -1.46 11.51 5.92
CA SER A 3 -0.44 11.50 6.97
C SER A 3 0.84 12.20 6.47
N GLY A 4 1.24 13.28 7.14
CA GLY A 4 2.34 14.13 6.71
C GLY A 4 3.72 13.49 6.95
N LEU A 5 4.64 13.74 6.03
CA LEU A 5 6.05 13.43 6.20
C LEU A 5 6.64 14.33 7.29
N LEU A 6 7.38 13.74 8.23
CA LEU A 6 8.00 14.42 9.36
C LEU A 6 9.48 14.05 9.38
N GLY A 7 10.35 15.07 9.37
CA GLY A 7 11.80 14.89 9.46
C GLY A 7 12.31 15.34 10.81
N HIS A 8 13.22 14.57 11.41
CA HIS A 8 14.01 15.03 12.55
C HIS A 8 15.42 15.34 12.03
N GLN A 9 15.98 16.51 12.40
CA GLN A 9 17.25 17.04 11.87
C GLN A 9 17.26 17.48 10.40
N PHE A 10 16.08 17.58 9.78
CA PHE A 10 15.88 18.17 8.45
C PHE A 10 15.07 19.46 8.53
N ASP A 11 15.16 20.30 7.50
CA ASP A 11 14.23 21.41 7.33
C ASP A 11 12.82 20.84 7.10
N ASN A 12 11.94 21.06 8.08
CA ASN A 12 10.56 20.58 8.03
C ASN A 12 9.80 21.08 6.79
N LYS A 13 10.12 22.25 6.24
CA LYS A 13 9.49 22.73 5.00
C LYS A 13 9.89 21.87 3.81
N ALA A 14 11.18 21.55 3.68
CA ALA A 14 11.72 20.72 2.61
C ALA A 14 11.16 19.29 2.59
N ILE A 15 10.74 18.78 3.75
CA ILE A 15 10.09 17.48 3.94
C ILE A 15 8.58 17.58 3.66
N GLN A 16 7.92 18.65 4.10
CA GLN A 16 6.49 18.88 3.84
C GLN A 16 6.19 19.17 2.37
N GLU A 17 7.16 19.68 1.61
CA GLU A 17 7.08 19.89 0.16
C GLU A 17 7.18 18.58 -0.64
N ILE A 18 7.54 17.46 -0.01
CA ILE A 18 7.51 16.15 -0.67
C ILE A 18 6.03 15.76 -0.86
N MET A 19 5.55 15.94 -2.08
CA MET A 19 4.18 15.58 -2.48
C MET A 19 4.05 14.12 -2.96
N GLU A 20 5.16 13.40 -3.05
CA GLU A 20 5.15 12.02 -3.51
C GLU A 20 4.52 11.08 -2.48
N ASP A 21 3.64 10.22 -2.96
CA ASP A 21 3.10 9.15 -2.16
C ASP A 21 4.19 8.12 -1.87
N VAL A 22 4.52 7.90 -0.60
CA VAL A 22 5.53 6.94 -0.15
C VAL A 22 5.24 5.52 -0.68
N ARG A 23 3.98 5.20 -1.00
CA ARG A 23 3.58 3.92 -1.63
C ARG A 23 4.15 3.74 -3.04
N ASN A 24 4.50 4.83 -3.72
CA ASN A 24 5.08 4.80 -5.06
C ASN A 24 6.60 4.58 -5.04
N LEU A 25 7.23 4.57 -3.86
CA LEU A 25 8.63 4.17 -3.76
C LEU A 25 8.75 2.68 -4.14
N PRO A 26 9.61 2.30 -5.10
CA PRO A 26 9.68 0.93 -5.63
C PRO A 26 9.87 -0.14 -4.56
N LEU A 27 10.56 0.22 -3.47
CA LEU A 27 10.80 -0.65 -2.33
C LEU A 27 9.52 -0.92 -1.51
N ILE A 28 8.74 0.12 -1.26
CA ILE A 28 7.48 0.04 -0.51
C ILE A 28 6.46 -0.71 -1.37
N ASP A 29 6.37 -0.41 -2.67
CA ASP A 29 5.51 -1.13 -3.60
C ASP A 29 5.83 -2.64 -3.66
N LYS A 30 7.12 -3.01 -3.75
CA LYS A 30 7.55 -4.42 -3.69
C LYS A 30 7.18 -5.08 -2.36
N GLY A 31 7.42 -4.41 -1.23
CA GLY A 31 7.04 -4.91 0.09
C GLY A 31 5.53 -5.10 0.24
N MET A 32 4.74 -4.16 -0.28
CA MET A 32 3.27 -4.22 -0.29
C MET A 32 2.74 -5.34 -1.18
N LYS A 33 3.33 -5.54 -2.37
CA LYS A 33 3.01 -6.68 -3.25
C LYS A 33 3.29 -8.01 -2.57
N LEU A 34 4.41 -8.14 -1.85
CA LEU A 34 4.72 -9.34 -1.08
C LEU A 34 3.66 -9.60 0.01
N LEU A 35 3.24 -8.58 0.76
CA LEU A 35 2.15 -8.74 1.74
C LEU A 35 0.83 -9.20 1.11
N GLN A 36 0.47 -8.63 -0.03
CA GLN A 36 -0.76 -9.00 -0.74
C GLN A 36 -0.70 -10.43 -1.29
N LEU A 37 0.47 -10.87 -1.75
CA LEU A 37 0.69 -12.22 -2.29
C LEU A 37 0.72 -13.30 -1.21
N PHE A 38 1.30 -13.00 -0.05
CA PHE A 38 1.50 -13.98 1.02
C PHE A 38 0.41 -13.98 2.11
N GLY A 39 -0.48 -12.97 2.12
CA GLY A 39 -1.62 -12.91 3.05
C GLY A 39 -1.21 -13.02 4.52
N GLU A 40 -2.17 -13.27 5.41
CA GLU A 40 -2.07 -13.30 6.89
C GLU A 40 -0.92 -14.18 7.49
N GLY A 41 -0.17 -14.90 6.66
CA GLY A 41 0.95 -15.76 7.07
C GLY A 41 2.29 -15.05 7.26
N MET A 42 2.48 -13.80 6.80
CA MET A 42 3.71 -13.05 7.08
C MET A 42 3.68 -12.56 8.52
N LYS A 43 4.36 -13.31 9.41
CA LYS A 43 4.29 -13.09 10.85
C LYS A 43 4.63 -11.66 11.28
N TYR A 44 5.51 -10.92 10.61
CA TYR A 44 5.76 -9.49 10.86
C TYR A 44 6.38 -8.84 9.63
N LEU A 45 6.01 -7.59 9.33
CA LEU A 45 6.77 -6.76 8.41
C LEU A 45 8.12 -6.41 9.03
N GLN A 46 9.20 -6.84 8.37
CA GLN A 46 10.56 -6.68 8.88
C GLN A 46 11.16 -5.33 8.46
N PRO A 47 11.96 -4.68 9.33
CA PRO A 47 12.79 -3.56 8.93
C PRO A 47 13.70 -3.98 7.79
N LEU A 48 13.77 -3.15 6.76
CA LEU A 48 14.66 -3.34 5.63
C LEU A 48 15.85 -2.40 5.77
N PHE A 49 17.05 -2.93 5.53
CA PHE A 49 18.27 -2.17 5.54
C PHE A 49 18.82 -2.04 4.12
N ILE A 50 19.05 -0.80 3.69
CA ILE A 50 19.58 -0.45 2.38
C ILE A 50 20.96 0.18 2.58
N THR A 51 21.99 -0.52 2.12
CA THR A 51 23.39 -0.08 2.24
C THR A 51 23.74 1.06 1.30
N ASP A 52 23.08 1.12 0.13
CA ASP A 52 23.17 2.24 -0.82
C ASP A 52 21.76 2.73 -1.18
N ALA A 53 21.42 3.91 -0.66
CA ALA A 53 20.13 4.55 -0.87
C ALA A 53 19.75 4.71 -2.36
N LYS A 54 20.74 4.87 -3.25
CA LYS A 54 20.52 5.05 -4.69
C LYS A 54 19.83 3.87 -5.36
N GLU A 55 19.92 2.67 -4.77
CA GLU A 55 19.28 1.48 -5.31
C GLU A 55 17.75 1.52 -5.17
N SER A 56 17.23 2.32 -4.25
CA SER A 56 15.83 2.22 -3.81
C SER A 56 15.10 3.57 -3.68
N PHE A 57 15.81 4.70 -3.72
CA PHE A 57 15.23 6.03 -3.57
C PHE A 57 15.47 6.93 -4.79
N PRO A 58 14.51 7.82 -5.12
CA PRO A 58 14.68 8.82 -6.17
C PRO A 58 15.94 9.68 -5.98
N ILE A 59 16.66 9.92 -7.07
CA ILE A 59 17.97 10.58 -7.04
C ILE A 59 17.90 12.02 -6.51
N GLU A 60 16.76 12.68 -6.67
CA GLU A 60 16.50 14.01 -6.12
C GLU A 60 16.58 14.04 -4.59
N TYR A 61 16.05 13.03 -3.89
CA TYR A 61 16.16 12.92 -2.44
C TYR A 61 17.55 12.50 -1.99
N ILE A 62 18.21 11.63 -2.76
CA ILE A 62 19.62 11.29 -2.51
C ILE A 62 20.46 12.55 -2.50
N ASN A 63 20.28 13.42 -3.48
CA ASN A 63 21.06 14.65 -3.59
C ASN A 63 20.64 15.70 -2.55
N LYS A 64 19.33 15.90 -2.35
CA LYS A 64 18.77 16.91 -1.45
C LYS A 64 19.11 16.63 0.02
N PHE A 65 19.00 15.37 0.44
CA PHE A 65 19.23 14.96 1.83
C PHE A 65 20.57 14.25 2.04
N GLN A 66 21.38 14.13 0.98
CA GLN A 66 22.69 13.48 1.01
C GLN A 66 22.65 12.06 1.58
N LEU A 67 21.62 11.30 1.19
CA LEU A 67 21.35 9.95 1.72
C LEU A 67 22.41 8.97 1.23
N LYS A 68 22.96 8.18 2.16
CA LYS A 68 23.94 7.14 1.85
C LYS A 68 23.41 5.74 2.14
N SER A 69 23.01 5.48 3.39
CA SER A 69 22.36 4.23 3.78
C SER A 69 21.06 4.55 4.51
N ILE A 70 20.06 3.70 4.33
CA ILE A 70 18.71 3.93 4.84
C ILE A 70 18.20 2.68 5.54
N VAL A 71 17.51 2.88 6.65
CA VAL A 71 16.67 1.87 7.28
C VAL A 71 15.22 2.24 7.07
N VAL A 72 14.43 1.28 6.59
CA VAL A 72 12.98 1.42 6.44
C VAL A 72 12.33 0.53 7.48
N ALA A 73 11.73 1.14 8.51
CA ALA A 73 11.02 0.45 9.58
C ALA A 73 9.49 0.56 9.37
N PRO A 74 8.80 -0.56 9.09
CA PRO A 74 7.35 -0.56 8.89
C PRO A 74 6.59 -0.12 10.14
N LEU A 75 5.68 0.84 10.00
CA LEU A 75 4.75 1.27 11.06
C LEU A 75 3.48 0.43 10.99
N TYR A 76 3.55 -0.79 11.51
CA TYR A 76 2.49 -1.78 11.41
C TYR A 76 1.64 -1.79 12.67
N GLN A 77 0.32 -1.76 12.51
CA GLN A 77 -0.68 -1.89 13.56
C GLN A 77 -1.07 -3.37 13.71
N PRO A 78 -0.60 -4.09 14.75
CA PRO A 78 -0.85 -5.51 14.89
C PRO A 78 -2.31 -5.82 15.20
N SER A 79 -2.99 -4.94 15.96
CA SER A 79 -4.38 -5.12 16.37
C SER A 79 -5.36 -5.29 15.20
N ASN A 80 -5.04 -4.68 14.05
CA ASN A 80 -5.90 -4.67 12.86
C ASN A 80 -5.21 -5.24 11.61
N ASN A 81 -4.04 -5.87 11.77
CA ASN A 81 -3.21 -6.36 10.65
C ASN A 81 -3.04 -5.33 9.53
N ARG A 82 -2.65 -4.10 9.89
CA ARG A 82 -2.65 -2.95 8.97
C ARG A 82 -1.31 -2.23 8.97
N LEU A 83 -0.71 -2.03 7.80
CA LEU A 83 0.41 -1.11 7.66
C LEU A 83 -0.09 0.34 7.61
N ILE A 84 0.38 1.18 8.53
CA ILE A 84 0.04 2.61 8.59
C ILE A 84 0.98 3.43 7.72
N GLY A 85 2.26 3.03 7.66
CA GLY A 85 3.29 3.71 6.88
C GLY A 85 4.67 3.12 7.16
N ALA A 86 5.71 3.91 6.95
CA ALA A 86 7.09 3.53 7.29
C ALA A 86 7.82 4.71 7.94
N ALA A 87 8.68 4.40 8.92
CA ALA A 87 9.71 5.31 9.37
C ALA A 87 10.97 5.06 8.53
N ILE A 88 11.57 6.14 8.07
CA ILE A 88 12.79 6.12 7.27
C ILE A 88 13.87 6.76 8.14
N LEU A 89 14.97 6.04 8.36
CA LEU A 89 16.09 6.53 9.15
C LEU A 89 17.34 6.56 8.27
N ASP A 90 18.14 7.62 8.40
CA ASP A 90 19.46 7.76 7.80
C ASP A 90 20.48 8.23 8.87
N GLN A 91 21.78 8.21 8.55
CA GLN A 91 22.84 8.73 9.41
C GLN A 91 23.68 9.83 8.71
N GLY A 92 23.14 10.41 7.66
CA GLY A 92 23.81 11.40 6.82
C GLY A 92 24.86 10.80 5.87
N PRO A 93 25.59 11.67 5.15
CA PRO A 93 26.48 11.27 4.06
C PRO A 93 27.77 10.57 4.51
N TYR A 94 28.17 10.73 5.77
CA TYR A 94 29.46 10.25 6.26
C TYR A 94 29.38 8.93 7.02
N SER A 95 28.18 8.53 7.42
CA SER A 95 27.96 7.36 8.27
C SER A 95 27.06 6.35 7.58
N GLN A 96 27.29 5.07 7.87
CA GLN A 96 26.43 3.98 7.42
C GLN A 96 25.82 3.30 8.64
N PHE A 97 24.59 2.85 8.51
CA PHE A 97 24.01 1.98 9.53
C PHE A 97 24.76 0.65 9.58
N SER A 98 25.11 0.23 10.79
CA SER A 98 25.39 -1.16 11.12
C SER A 98 24.29 -1.63 12.09
N ILE A 99 23.43 -2.53 11.62
CA ILE A 99 22.30 -3.01 12.42
C ILE A 99 22.76 -4.22 13.23
N SER A 100 22.90 -4.04 14.54
CA SER A 100 23.00 -5.17 15.46
C SER A 100 21.64 -5.87 15.62
N GLN A 101 21.64 -7.09 16.14
CA GLN A 101 20.40 -7.82 16.45
C GLN A 101 19.50 -7.04 17.42
N ASP A 102 20.09 -6.32 18.37
CA ASP A 102 19.37 -5.48 19.33
C ASP A 102 18.72 -4.28 18.64
N ALA A 103 19.44 -3.61 17.74
CA ALA A 103 18.90 -2.50 16.96
C ALA A 103 17.74 -2.96 16.06
N TYR A 104 17.89 -4.12 15.42
CA TYR A 104 16.82 -4.73 14.62
C TYR A 104 15.56 -5.00 15.46
N THR A 105 15.74 -5.59 16.65
CA THR A 105 14.64 -5.87 17.59
C THR A 105 13.97 -4.59 18.08
N ALA A 106 14.76 -3.55 18.36
CA ALA A 106 14.24 -2.24 18.75
C ALA A 106 13.41 -1.61 17.62
N LEU A 107 13.88 -1.66 16.37
CA LEU A 107 13.16 -1.15 15.20
C LEU A 107 11.82 -1.88 14.98
N LEU A 108 11.80 -3.21 15.14
CA LEU A 108 10.56 -3.99 15.08
C LEU A 108 9.55 -3.53 16.13
N LYS A 109 9.97 -3.43 17.40
CA LYS A 109 9.11 -2.99 18.51
C LYS A 109 8.64 -1.56 18.35
N PHE A 110 9.52 -0.68 17.87
CA PHE A 110 9.20 0.69 17.53
C PHE A 110 8.11 0.73 16.47
N GLY A 111 8.29 0.06 15.34
CA GLY A 111 7.33 0.04 14.24
C GLY A 111 5.93 -0.42 14.68
N GLN A 112 5.87 -1.45 15.53
CA GLN A 112 4.61 -1.95 16.10
C GLN A 112 3.95 -0.96 17.06
N SER A 113 4.75 -0.38 17.97
CA SER A 113 4.23 0.55 18.98
C SER A 113 3.77 1.86 18.34
N ALA A 114 4.57 2.41 17.42
CA ALA A 114 4.25 3.60 16.67
C ALA A 114 3.03 3.37 15.75
N GLY A 115 2.96 2.23 15.06
CA GLY A 115 1.79 1.86 14.25
C GLY A 115 0.50 1.78 15.08
N GLU A 116 0.56 1.18 16.27
CA GLU A 116 -0.59 1.08 17.19
C GLU A 116 -1.04 2.45 17.71
N VAL A 117 -0.10 3.34 18.06
CA VAL A 117 -0.41 4.70 18.52
C VAL A 117 -0.98 5.53 17.37
N ILE A 118 -0.29 5.59 16.23
CA ILE A 118 -0.73 6.36 15.06
C ILE A 118 -2.07 5.84 14.56
N GLY A 119 -2.29 4.53 14.51
CA GLY A 119 -3.56 3.94 14.09
C GLY A 119 -4.75 4.33 14.97
N LYS A 120 -4.54 4.70 16.24
CA LYS A 120 -5.59 5.23 17.13
C LYS A 120 -5.93 6.70 16.88
N PHE A 121 -4.95 7.48 16.40
CA PHE A 121 -5.06 8.93 16.19
C PHE A 121 -5.15 9.37 14.73
N GLU A 122 -4.93 8.46 13.78
CA GLU A 122 -5.58 8.55 12.50
C GLU A 122 -7.07 8.70 12.82
N LYS A 123 -7.59 9.94 12.71
CA LYS A 123 -8.99 10.11 12.30
C LYS A 123 -9.09 9.10 11.19
N LYS A 124 -9.91 8.05 11.35
CA LYS A 124 -10.26 7.18 10.24
C LYS A 124 -10.40 8.18 9.09
N PRO A 125 -9.53 8.20 8.05
CA PRO A 125 -10.07 8.67 6.80
C PRO A 125 -11.31 7.80 6.74
N LEU A 126 -12.51 8.42 6.68
CA LEU A 126 -13.68 7.66 6.27
C LEU A 126 -13.12 6.77 5.19
N ILE A 127 -12.98 5.47 5.49
CA ILE A 127 -12.27 4.59 4.59
C ILE A 127 -13.26 4.59 3.47
N ASP A 128 -12.99 5.47 2.53
CA ASP A 128 -13.52 5.34 1.22
C ASP A 128 -12.91 4.01 0.85
N LYS A 129 -13.79 3.03 0.86
CA LYS A 129 -13.56 1.63 0.54
C LYS A 129 -13.06 1.49 -0.91
N SER A 130 -12.56 2.56 -1.52
CA SER A 130 -12.19 2.77 -2.92
C SER A 130 -10.78 2.25 -3.26
N SER A 131 -10.33 1.24 -2.54
CA SER A 131 -9.25 0.37 -3.03
C SER A 131 -9.63 -1.08 -2.70
N PHE A 132 -10.84 -1.48 -3.11
CA PHE A 132 -11.07 -2.90 -3.36
C PHE A 132 -9.98 -3.33 -4.33
N CYS A 133 -9.04 -4.14 -3.85
CA CYS A 133 -8.06 -4.80 -4.72
C CYS A 133 -8.84 -5.82 -5.55
N LEU A 134 -9.49 -5.33 -6.60
CA LEU A 134 -10.00 -6.14 -7.68
C LEU A 134 -8.79 -6.67 -8.44
N THR A 135 -8.83 -7.95 -8.72
CA THR A 135 -7.90 -8.59 -9.65
C THR A 135 -8.17 -8.07 -11.07
N VAL A 136 -7.19 -8.20 -11.95
CA VAL A 136 -7.34 -7.81 -13.37
C VAL A 136 -8.60 -8.44 -14.00
N ARG A 137 -8.86 -9.73 -13.73
CA ARG A 137 -10.06 -10.43 -14.22
C ARG A 137 -11.36 -9.86 -13.68
N GLU A 138 -11.40 -9.46 -12.42
CA GLU A 138 -12.57 -8.82 -11.83
C GLU A 138 -12.84 -7.43 -12.45
N VAL A 139 -11.79 -6.68 -12.78
CA VAL A 139 -11.93 -5.40 -13.49
C VAL A 139 -12.46 -5.61 -14.91
N GLU A 140 -11.91 -6.58 -15.65
CA GLU A 140 -12.38 -6.94 -17.00
C GLU A 140 -13.85 -7.35 -17.02
N VAL A 141 -14.27 -8.22 -16.10
CA VAL A 141 -15.68 -8.61 -15.95
C VAL A 141 -16.54 -7.40 -15.62
N LEU A 142 -16.10 -6.55 -14.69
CA LEU A 142 -16.86 -5.37 -14.27
C LEU A 142 -17.00 -4.32 -15.39
N ALA A 143 -15.98 -4.15 -16.22
CA ALA A 143 -16.01 -3.26 -17.39
C ALA A 143 -17.03 -3.72 -18.42
N LEU A 144 -17.06 -5.02 -18.75
CA LEU A 144 -18.07 -5.58 -19.67
C LEU A 144 -19.49 -5.43 -19.10
N MET A 145 -19.67 -5.56 -17.78
CA MET A 145 -20.97 -5.32 -17.15
C MET A 145 -21.39 -3.85 -17.21
N ALA A 146 -20.43 -2.91 -17.23
CA ALA A 146 -20.68 -1.48 -17.41
C ALA A 146 -21.09 -1.13 -18.85
N GLU A 147 -20.64 -1.93 -19.82
CA GLU A 147 -21.07 -1.88 -21.23
C GLU A 147 -22.43 -2.58 -21.46
N GLU A 148 -23.15 -2.95 -20.40
CA GLU A 148 -24.41 -3.70 -20.43
C GLU A 148 -24.34 -5.09 -21.10
N GLU A 149 -23.14 -5.68 -21.18
CA GLU A 149 -22.98 -7.02 -21.73
C GLU A 149 -23.67 -8.07 -20.85
N SER A 150 -24.26 -9.07 -21.51
CA SER A 150 -24.82 -10.23 -20.82
C SER A 150 -23.70 -11.12 -20.26
N THR A 151 -24.01 -11.91 -19.22
CA THR A 151 -23.07 -12.90 -18.67
C THR A 151 -22.54 -13.85 -19.74
N SER A 152 -23.38 -14.20 -20.73
CA SER A 152 -23.04 -15.07 -21.86
C SER A 152 -22.02 -14.39 -22.79
N SER A 153 -22.32 -13.17 -23.23
CA SER A 153 -21.41 -12.37 -24.07
C SER A 153 -20.07 -12.08 -23.37
N ALA A 154 -20.11 -11.76 -22.07
CA ALA A 154 -18.90 -11.55 -21.29
C ALA A 154 -18.07 -12.84 -21.14
N ALA A 155 -18.73 -14.00 -21.00
CA ALA A 155 -18.08 -15.29 -20.96
C ALA A 155 -17.37 -15.59 -22.28
N ASP A 156 -18.03 -15.34 -23.42
CA ASP A 156 -17.46 -15.51 -24.75
C ASP A 156 -16.25 -14.59 -24.98
N LYS A 157 -16.38 -13.29 -24.66
CA LYS A 157 -15.31 -12.29 -24.82
C LYS A 157 -14.08 -12.58 -23.96
N LEU A 158 -14.28 -13.13 -22.75
CA LEU A 158 -13.19 -13.41 -21.81
C LEU A 158 -12.68 -14.86 -21.90
N HIS A 159 -13.26 -15.69 -22.77
CA HIS A 159 -12.99 -17.13 -22.86
C HIS A 159 -13.19 -17.86 -21.50
N LEU A 160 -14.29 -17.54 -20.83
CA LEU A 160 -14.70 -18.11 -19.54
C LEU A 160 -16.03 -18.84 -19.67
N SER A 161 -16.42 -19.57 -18.61
CA SER A 161 -17.81 -20.06 -18.50
C SER A 161 -18.72 -18.99 -17.89
N GLU A 162 -20.01 -19.00 -18.22
CA GLU A 162 -21.00 -18.12 -17.58
C GLU A 162 -21.06 -18.29 -16.05
N TYR A 163 -20.76 -19.50 -15.56
CA TYR A 163 -20.64 -19.77 -14.14
C TYR A 163 -19.47 -18.99 -13.53
N THR A 164 -18.31 -19.03 -14.18
CA THR A 164 -17.11 -18.30 -13.75
C THR A 164 -17.32 -16.79 -13.75
N VAL A 165 -18.01 -16.23 -14.77
CA VAL A 165 -18.36 -14.81 -14.81
C VAL A 165 -19.29 -14.42 -13.65
N ARG A 166 -20.29 -15.26 -13.32
CA ARG A 166 -21.15 -15.05 -12.13
C ARG A 166 -20.37 -15.10 -10.83
N ASP A 167 -19.40 -16.00 -10.72
CA ASP A 167 -18.57 -16.13 -9.53
C ASP A 167 -17.67 -14.89 -9.35
N TYR A 168 -17.07 -14.39 -10.43
CA TYR A 168 -16.36 -13.10 -10.43
C TYR A 168 -17.28 -11.96 -10.00
N MET A 169 -18.50 -11.88 -10.54
CA MET A 169 -19.46 -10.84 -10.15
C MET A 169 -19.82 -10.92 -8.66
N THR A 170 -19.96 -12.14 -8.12
CA THR A 170 -20.22 -12.36 -6.70
C THR A 170 -19.04 -11.93 -5.84
N ALA A 171 -17.82 -12.25 -6.25
CA ALA A 171 -16.60 -11.81 -5.59
C ALA A 171 -16.45 -10.29 -5.62
N ILE A 172 -16.73 -9.64 -6.76
CA ILE A 172 -16.73 -8.18 -6.92
C ILE A 172 -17.73 -7.54 -5.95
N MET A 173 -18.99 -7.99 -5.96
CA MET A 173 -20.03 -7.43 -5.09
C MET A 173 -19.68 -7.61 -3.60
N ARG A 174 -19.15 -8.78 -3.23
CA ARG A 174 -18.68 -9.07 -1.86
C ARG A 174 -17.52 -8.16 -1.47
N LYS A 175 -16.52 -8.01 -2.34
CA LYS A 175 -15.38 -7.10 -2.14
C LYS A 175 -15.92 -5.68 -1.97
N MET A 176 -16.76 -5.22 -2.88
CA MET A 176 -17.33 -3.88 -2.89
C MET A 176 -18.31 -3.58 -1.73
N GLY A 177 -18.88 -4.62 -1.12
CA GLY A 177 -19.92 -4.50 -0.11
C GLY A 177 -21.23 -3.95 -0.66
N VAL A 178 -21.53 -4.22 -1.93
CA VAL A 178 -22.76 -3.84 -2.63
C VAL A 178 -23.65 -5.06 -2.82
N LYS A 179 -24.95 -4.85 -3.06
CA LYS A 179 -25.95 -5.93 -3.05
C LYS A 179 -26.32 -6.43 -4.44
N ASN A 180 -26.07 -5.63 -5.47
CA ASN A 180 -26.42 -5.99 -6.85
C ASN A 180 -25.40 -5.45 -7.85
N ARG A 181 -25.49 -5.98 -9.08
CA ARG A 181 -24.56 -5.63 -10.16
C ARG A 181 -24.60 -4.16 -10.56
N THR A 182 -25.79 -3.56 -10.54
CA THR A 182 -25.96 -2.15 -10.92
C THR A 182 -25.31 -1.24 -9.90
N GLU A 183 -25.43 -1.56 -8.60
CA GLU A 183 -24.69 -0.89 -7.54
C GLU A 183 -23.19 -1.05 -7.70
N ALA A 184 -22.70 -2.23 -8.10
CA ALA A 184 -21.27 -2.46 -8.33
C ALA A 184 -20.73 -1.58 -9.48
N VAL A 185 -21.42 -1.54 -10.61
CA VAL A 185 -21.06 -0.70 -11.77
C VAL A 185 -21.12 0.79 -11.40
N ALA A 186 -22.23 1.24 -10.81
CA ALA A 186 -22.39 2.63 -10.40
C ALA A 186 -21.35 3.04 -9.35
N TYR A 187 -20.97 2.14 -8.46
CA TYR A 187 -19.91 2.36 -7.49
C TYR A 187 -18.56 2.54 -8.19
N ALA A 188 -18.23 1.66 -9.14
CA ALA A 188 -16.96 1.69 -9.85
C ALA A 188 -16.75 2.97 -10.66
N ILE A 189 -17.79 3.44 -11.36
CA ILE A 189 -17.78 4.72 -12.11
C ILE A 189 -17.57 5.91 -11.15
N ARG A 190 -18.31 5.96 -10.04
CA ARG A 190 -18.19 7.06 -9.04
C ARG A 190 -16.79 7.14 -8.41
N LYS A 191 -16.05 6.03 -8.40
CA LYS A 191 -14.72 5.93 -7.78
C LYS A 191 -13.57 5.96 -8.79
N GLY A 192 -13.85 6.10 -10.09
CA GLY A 192 -12.82 6.12 -11.13
C GLY A 192 -12.02 4.81 -11.21
N ILE A 193 -12.68 3.67 -10.90
CA ILE A 193 -12.07 2.33 -11.04
C ILE A 193 -12.05 1.90 -12.52
N MET A 194 -12.91 2.52 -13.33
CA MET A 194 -13.06 2.39 -14.78
C MET A 194 -13.21 3.78 -15.41
#